data_AF-A0A961SRU3-F1
#
_entry.id   AF-A0A961SRU3-F1
#
_cell.length_a   1.000
_cell.length_b   1.000
_cell.length_c   1.000
_cell.angle_alpha   90.00
_cell.angle_beta   90.00
_cell.angle_gamma   90.00
#
_symmetry.space_group_name_H-M   'P 1'
#
loop_
_entity.id
_entity.type
_entity.pdbx_description
1 polymer ?
#
loop_
_entity_poly.entity_id
_entity_poly.type
_entity_poly.pdbx_seq_one_letter_code
_entity_poly.pdbx_strand_id
1 'polypeptide(L)'
;MMNLSEYRRTAARLSDYLPWAALLGSGVVLNKDGSFQRTAKFRGPDLDSAVAAELVAVAGRINNAVRRLGSGWSIFVEAQRSEAATYPDSTFPDAASALVDAERK
;
A
#
# COMPACT_ATOMS: atom_id res chain seq x y z
N MET A 1 -10.68 14.34 -19.36
CA MET A 1 -9.37 13.78 -19.73
C MET A 1 -8.69 14.78 -20.65
N MET A 2 -7.53 15.32 -20.27
CA MET A 2 -6.80 16.26 -21.13
C MET A 2 -6.29 15.52 -22.39
N ASN A 3 -6.66 15.99 -23.58
CA ASN A 3 -6.28 15.35 -24.83
C ASN A 3 -4.83 15.73 -25.22
N LEU A 4 -3.89 14.82 -25.01
CA LEU A 4 -2.47 15.03 -25.33
C LEU A 4 -2.11 14.63 -26.77
N SER A 5 -3.07 14.16 -27.57
CA SER A 5 -2.81 13.68 -28.94
C SER A 5 -2.33 14.78 -29.90
N GLU A 6 -2.70 16.04 -29.66
CA GLU A 6 -2.24 17.19 -30.48
C GLU A 6 -0.75 17.53 -30.28
N TYR A 7 -0.17 17.17 -29.12
CA TYR A 7 1.26 17.36 -28.85
C TYR A 7 2.13 16.20 -29.38
N ARG A 8 1.52 15.23 -30.08
CA ARG A 8 2.15 13.96 -30.41
C ARG A 8 2.99 14.08 -31.69
N ARG A 9 4.31 14.27 -31.53
CA ARG A 9 5.31 14.24 -32.62
C ARG A 9 6.12 12.94 -32.70
N THR A 10 5.94 12.02 -31.75
CA THR A 10 6.82 10.83 -31.57
C THR A 10 6.01 9.61 -31.12
N ALA A 11 6.65 8.42 -31.17
CA ALA A 11 6.08 7.16 -30.70
C ALA A 11 5.58 7.23 -29.25
N ALA A 12 4.62 6.36 -28.90
CA ALA A 12 4.02 6.30 -27.58
C ALA A 12 5.07 6.04 -26.49
N ARG A 13 4.98 6.77 -25.39
CA ARG A 13 5.88 6.65 -24.24
C ARG A 13 5.13 6.03 -23.06
N LEU A 14 5.85 5.42 -22.12
CA LEU A 14 5.26 4.92 -20.86
C LEU A 14 4.42 6.01 -20.17
N SER A 15 4.91 7.25 -20.19
CA SER A 15 4.22 8.40 -19.64
C SER A 15 2.83 8.58 -20.19
N ASP A 16 2.53 8.17 -21.44
CA ASP A 16 1.20 8.32 -22.04
C ASP A 16 0.17 7.41 -21.37
N TYR A 17 0.61 6.25 -20.88
CA TYR A 17 -0.22 5.25 -20.21
C TYR A 17 -0.38 5.49 -18.70
N LEU A 18 0.54 6.24 -18.08
CA LEU A 18 0.46 6.56 -16.66
C LEU A 18 -0.62 7.62 -16.40
N PRO A 19 -1.38 7.53 -15.28
CA PRO A 19 -2.42 8.50 -14.95
C PRO A 19 -1.84 9.83 -14.43
N TRP A 20 -0.57 9.87 -14.03
CA TRP A 20 0.06 11.02 -13.37
C TRP A 20 0.51 12.08 -14.37
N ALA A 21 0.23 13.35 -14.04
CA ALA A 21 0.61 14.52 -14.83
C ALA A 21 1.77 15.29 -14.19
N ALA A 22 1.70 15.58 -12.88
CA ALA A 22 2.73 16.36 -12.18
C ALA A 22 2.69 16.15 -10.66
N LEU A 23 3.80 16.47 -9.97
CA LEU A 23 3.83 16.65 -8.52
C LEU A 23 3.57 18.13 -8.20
N LEU A 24 2.47 18.42 -7.50
CA LEU A 24 2.10 19.79 -7.14
C LEU A 24 2.58 20.20 -5.75
N GLY A 25 2.99 19.25 -4.94
CA GLY A 25 3.50 19.46 -3.59
C GLY A 25 3.94 18.15 -2.96
N SER A 26 4.40 18.23 -1.72
CA SER A 26 4.88 17.05 -0.99
C SER A 26 3.79 15.97 -0.89
N GLY A 27 4.02 14.87 -1.60
CA GLY A 27 3.12 13.71 -1.67
C GLY A 27 1.81 13.93 -2.43
N VAL A 28 1.64 15.03 -3.17
CA VAL A 28 0.41 15.32 -3.94
C VAL A 28 0.70 15.21 -5.43
N VAL A 29 0.00 14.28 -6.08
CA VAL A 29 0.07 14.06 -7.53
C VAL A 29 -1.18 14.66 -8.19
N LEU A 30 -0.99 15.44 -9.24
CA LEU A 30 -2.05 15.79 -10.19
C LEU A 30 -2.17 14.69 -11.22
N ASN A 31 -3.36 14.12 -11.39
CA ASN A 31 -3.66 13.17 -12.45
C ASN A 31 -4.10 13.88 -13.73
N LYS A 32 -3.96 13.21 -14.86
CA LYS A 32 -4.33 13.72 -16.20
C LYS A 32 -5.84 13.91 -16.40
N ASP A 33 -6.66 13.34 -15.53
CA ASP A 33 -8.09 13.58 -15.48
C ASP A 33 -8.46 14.84 -14.67
N GLY A 34 -7.48 15.49 -14.03
CA GLY A 34 -7.67 16.65 -13.17
C GLY A 34 -7.87 16.31 -11.69
N SER A 35 -7.92 15.04 -11.31
CA SER A 35 -8.02 14.62 -9.91
C SER A 35 -6.70 14.80 -9.16
N PHE A 36 -6.79 14.99 -7.85
CA PHE A 36 -5.63 14.96 -6.96
C PHE A 36 -5.52 13.60 -6.30
N GLN A 37 -4.29 13.07 -6.26
CA GLN A 37 -3.98 11.82 -5.58
C GLN A 37 -2.98 12.06 -4.45
N ARG A 38 -3.26 11.42 -3.32
CA ARG A 38 -2.31 11.21 -2.22
C ARG A 38 -2.24 9.73 -1.90
N THR A 39 -1.03 9.24 -1.65
CA THR A 39 -0.80 7.84 -1.28
C THR A 39 -0.22 7.78 0.12
N ALA A 40 -0.72 6.86 0.94
CA ALA A 40 -0.17 6.55 2.25
C ALA A 40 0.11 5.04 2.33
N LYS A 41 1.19 4.69 3.03
CA LYS A 41 1.51 3.30 3.36
C LYS A 41 1.32 3.10 4.85
N PHE A 42 0.72 1.97 5.22
CA PHE A 42 0.64 1.53 6.62
C PHE A 42 0.97 0.04 6.69
N ARG A 43 1.37 -0.42 7.88
CA ARG A 43 1.53 -1.84 8.21
C ARG A 43 0.62 -2.13 9.39
N GLY A 44 -0.39 -2.97 9.17
CA GLY A 44 -1.29 -3.43 10.21
C GLY A 44 -0.70 -4.59 11.02
N PRO A 45 -1.37 -5.02 12.10
CA PRO A 45 -1.08 -6.30 12.74
C PRO A 45 -1.31 -7.46 11.77
N ASP A 46 -0.75 -8.62 12.08
CA ASP A 46 -1.04 -9.85 11.34
C ASP A 46 -2.52 -10.22 11.51
N LEU A 47 -3.29 -10.10 10.43
CA LEU A 47 -4.72 -10.38 10.43
C LEU A 47 -5.00 -11.87 10.26
N ASP A 48 -4.05 -12.67 9.77
CA ASP A 48 -4.22 -14.11 9.61
C ASP A 48 -4.19 -14.83 10.97
N SER A 49 -3.52 -14.22 11.97
CA SER A 49 -3.49 -14.67 13.36
C SER A 49 -4.53 -14.01 14.27
N ALA A 50 -5.41 -13.15 13.73
CA ALA A 50 -6.34 -12.35 14.53
C ALA A 50 -7.64 -13.11 14.86
N VAL A 51 -8.20 -12.86 16.04
CA VAL A 51 -9.52 -13.39 16.40
C VAL A 51 -10.65 -12.57 15.77
N ALA A 52 -11.85 -13.14 15.65
CA ALA A 52 -13.00 -12.49 15.01
C ALA A 52 -13.31 -11.09 15.59
N ALA A 53 -13.22 -10.93 16.91
CA ALA A 53 -13.45 -9.64 17.56
C ALA A 53 -12.41 -8.58 17.15
N GLU A 54 -11.15 -8.98 16.95
CA GLU A 54 -10.08 -8.08 16.51
C GLU A 54 -10.26 -7.66 15.05
N LEU A 55 -10.66 -8.58 14.17
CA LEU A 55 -10.97 -8.29 12.78
C LEU A 55 -12.11 -7.27 12.66
N VAL A 56 -13.17 -7.43 13.44
CA VAL A 56 -14.29 -6.46 13.52
C VAL A 56 -13.79 -5.11 14.00
N ALA A 57 -12.95 -5.07 15.03
CA ALA A 57 -12.38 -3.82 15.54
C ALA A 57 -11.48 -3.11 14.51
N VAL A 58 -10.65 -3.86 13.77
CA VAL A 58 -9.81 -3.32 12.68
C VAL A 58 -10.67 -2.76 11.55
N ALA A 59 -11.66 -3.51 11.09
CA ALA A 59 -12.59 -3.07 10.05
C ALA A 59 -13.33 -1.79 10.45
N GLY A 60 -13.79 -1.71 11.71
CA GLY A 60 -14.44 -0.52 12.26
C GLY A 60 -13.52 0.71 12.25
N ARG A 61 -12.25 0.56 12.60
CA ARG A 61 -11.26 1.67 12.55
C ARG A 61 -11.05 2.16 11.12
N ILE A 62 -10.87 1.25 10.16
CA ILE A 62 -10.69 1.60 8.74
C ILE A 62 -11.93 2.32 8.20
N ASN A 63 -13.12 1.77 8.46
CA ASN A 63 -14.39 2.36 8.02
C ASN A 63 -14.55 3.80 8.55
N ASN A 64 -14.32 3.99 9.86
CA ASN A 64 -14.42 5.33 10.47
C ASN A 64 -13.39 6.31 9.91
N ALA A 65 -12.20 5.86 9.52
CA ALA A 65 -11.21 6.71 8.86
C ALA A 65 -11.66 7.11 7.45
N VAL A 66 -12.10 6.13 6.64
CA VAL A 66 -12.57 6.35 5.26
C VAL A 66 -13.80 7.25 5.22
N ARG A 67 -14.74 7.07 6.15
CA ARG A 67 -15.97 7.87 6.23
C ARG A 67 -15.69 9.37 6.39
N ARG A 68 -14.57 9.77 6.99
CA ARG A 68 -14.20 11.19 7.17
C ARG A 68 -13.89 11.90 5.85
N LEU A 69 -13.64 11.17 4.76
CA LEU A 69 -13.40 11.76 3.44
C LEU A 69 -14.66 12.35 2.81
N GLY A 70 -15.85 11.86 3.17
CA GLY A 70 -17.11 12.31 2.58
C GLY A 70 -17.32 11.77 1.15
N SER A 71 -17.82 12.62 0.25
CA SER A 71 -18.09 12.29 -1.15
C SER A 71 -17.00 12.82 -2.09
N GLY A 72 -16.98 12.32 -3.34
CA GLY A 72 -16.04 12.77 -4.37
C GLY A 72 -14.63 12.15 -4.30
N TRP A 73 -14.42 11.19 -3.41
CA TRP A 73 -13.18 10.43 -3.29
C TRP A 73 -13.29 9.05 -3.94
N SER A 74 -12.22 8.64 -4.60
CA SER A 74 -12.00 7.26 -5.02
C SER A 74 -10.83 6.69 -4.23
N ILE A 75 -10.96 5.44 -3.76
CA ILE A 75 -9.94 4.78 -2.95
C ILE A 75 -9.41 3.58 -3.73
N PHE A 76 -8.09 3.55 -3.89
CA PHE A 76 -7.37 2.42 -4.47
C PHE A 76 -6.51 1.82 -3.36
N VAL A 77 -6.57 0.49 -3.21
CA VAL A 77 -5.82 -0.23 -2.17
C VAL A 77 -4.96 -1.28 -2.86
N GLU A 78 -3.68 -1.30 -2.50
CA GLU A 78 -2.73 -2.30 -2.95
C GLU A 78 -2.08 -2.96 -1.73
N ALA A 79 -1.93 -4.28 -1.79
CA ALA A 79 -1.15 -5.05 -0.83
C ALA A 79 0.17 -5.46 -1.49
N GLN A 80 1.28 -4.85 -1.05
CA GLN A 80 2.61 -5.20 -1.54
C GLN A 80 3.28 -6.20 -0.61
N ARG A 81 3.72 -7.33 -1.18
CA ARG A 81 4.59 -8.30 -0.51
C ARG A 81 6.03 -7.96 -0.86
N SER A 82 6.90 -7.93 0.14
CA SER A 82 8.35 -7.87 -0.05
C SER A 82 8.94 -9.25 0.21
N GLU A 83 10.06 -9.54 -0.43
CA GLU A 83 10.86 -10.71 -0.07
C GLU A 83 11.19 -10.68 1.43
N ALA A 84 11.16 -11.84 2.08
CA ALA A 84 11.54 -11.96 3.47
C ALA A 84 13.03 -11.66 3.60
N ALA A 85 13.41 -10.88 4.61
CA ALA A 85 14.81 -10.75 4.97
C ALA A 85 15.37 -12.11 5.42
N THR A 86 16.68 -12.30 5.28
CA THR A 86 17.36 -13.51 5.78
C THR A 86 16.99 -13.75 7.24
N TYR A 87 16.57 -14.98 7.55
CA TYR A 87 16.20 -15.36 8.91
C TYR A 87 17.38 -15.08 9.86
N PRO A 88 17.20 -14.24 10.90
CA PRO A 88 18.32 -13.82 11.73
C PRO A 88 18.85 -14.99 12.57
N ASP A 89 20.17 -15.05 12.73
CA ASP A 89 20.75 -15.91 13.74
C ASP A 89 20.34 -15.42 15.13
N SER A 90 19.71 -16.32 15.89
CA SER A 90 19.11 -16.02 17.18
C SER A 90 19.76 -16.87 18.26
N THR A 91 20.01 -16.28 19.43
CA THR A 91 20.48 -17.02 20.61
C THR A 91 19.29 -17.34 21.50
N PHE A 92 19.10 -18.61 21.82
CA PHE A 92 17.97 -19.07 22.63
C PHE A 92 18.39 -19.38 24.07
N PRO A 93 17.54 -19.08 25.07
CA PRO A 93 17.87 -19.29 26.48
C PRO A 93 17.84 -20.78 26.88
N ASP A 94 17.22 -21.65 26.07
CA ASP A 94 17.05 -23.07 26.34
C ASP A 94 17.08 -23.91 25.05
N ALA A 95 17.35 -25.20 25.21
CA ALA A 95 17.49 -26.14 24.09
C ALA A 95 16.16 -26.42 23.35
N ALA A 96 15.01 -26.33 24.02
CA ALA A 96 13.73 -26.58 23.39
C ALA A 96 13.38 -25.45 22.40
N SER A 97 13.58 -24.20 22.82
CA SER A 97 13.42 -23.03 21.95
C SER A 97 14.38 -23.07 20.76
N ALA A 98 15.64 -23.47 20.97
CA ALA A 98 16.63 -23.64 19.89
C ALA A 98 16.23 -24.72 18.88
N LEU A 99 15.65 -25.84 19.34
CA LEU A 99 15.20 -26.93 18.48
C LEU A 99 14.01 -26.51 17.61
N VAL A 100 13.07 -25.74 18.16
CA VAL A 100 11.95 -25.18 17.39
C VAL A 100 12.43 -24.22 16.31
N ASP A 101 13.46 -23.41 16.59
CA ASP A 101 14.06 -22.51 15.59
C ASP A 101 14.73 -23.27 14.44
N ALA A 102 15.47 -24.33 14.77
CA ALA A 102 16.14 -25.18 13.79
C ALA A 102 15.16 -25.86 12.82
N GLU A 103 13.96 -26.23 13.28
CA GLU A 103 12.91 -26.81 12.44
C GLU A 103 12.22 -25.77 11.53
N ARG A 104 12.27 -24.49 11.91
CA ARG A 104 11.65 -23.39 11.15
C ARG A 104 12.54 -22.84 10.03
N LYS A 105 13.86 -23.07 10.11
CA LYS A 105 14.85 -22.69 9.10
C LYS A 105 14.87 -23.68 7.94
#